data_AF-A0A431L0D0-F1
#
_entry.id   AF-A0A431L0D0-F1
#
_cell.length_a   1.000
_cell.length_b   1.000
_cell.length_c   1.000
_cell.angle_alpha   90.00
_cell.angle_beta   90.00
_cell.angle_gamma   90.00
#
_symmetry.space_group_name_H-M   'P 1'
#
loop_
_entity.id
_entity.type
_entity.pdbx_description
1 polymer ?
#
loop_
_entity_poly.entity_id
_entity_poly.type
_entity_poly.pdbx_seq_one_letter_code
_entity_poly.pdbx_strand_id
1 'polypeptide(L)'
;MRVIPTRRHVMRKSLLISCVALLSAAPSYAEEITIAESSPNLVATSAAGINTSQSIDLQKGQEKLQLYLTYYNGDATAPSFKTLRISSSSLPYVTEQAFGKEKSFTTNVTGDLGWGGNQILITAQGPKGATFGWRLTTPKPLITSVSPEAVGAGSTLAINGTNLCADPADNQVSINGKQAQVVSATSTQIVVKVPETAGNGPGSVTVSGAGLDAGKLPITINGVPYLKSLSATWAWLNAPVTITGENFGTNPANVAVYMGQLRAPVDSVTPTQIVFRVPTGFNNGTWGYNQPLKVIVNGVRSRNTLIMSTGDQIGI
;
A
#
# COMPACT_ATOMS: atom_id res chain seq x y z
N MET A 1 37.81 6.70 85.06
CA MET A 1 37.98 7.01 83.62
C MET A 1 36.98 6.18 82.83
N ARG A 2 35.99 6.82 82.20
CA ARG A 2 34.78 6.19 81.64
C ARG A 2 34.94 6.11 80.12
N VAL A 3 34.91 4.90 79.55
CA VAL A 3 34.96 4.68 78.10
C VAL A 3 33.54 4.81 77.53
N ILE A 4 33.36 5.70 76.56
CA ILE A 4 32.10 5.98 75.83
C ILE A 4 32.26 5.45 74.39
N PRO A 5 31.25 4.81 73.78
CA PRO A 5 31.36 4.16 72.48
C PRO A 5 31.19 5.15 71.31
N THR A 6 31.93 4.92 70.22
CA THR A 6 31.85 5.73 68.98
C THR A 6 30.72 5.24 68.07
N ARG A 7 29.72 6.12 67.87
CA ARG A 7 28.62 5.99 66.89
C ARG A 7 29.17 6.06 65.46
N ARG A 8 28.92 5.02 64.64
CA ARG A 8 29.06 5.10 63.18
C ARG A 8 27.99 6.04 62.60
N HIS A 9 28.42 7.12 61.95
CA HIS A 9 27.58 7.96 61.10
C HIS A 9 27.25 7.22 59.80
N VAL A 10 25.96 6.95 59.58
CA VAL A 10 25.43 6.57 58.27
C VAL A 10 25.05 7.87 57.56
N MET A 11 25.84 8.28 56.57
CA MET A 11 25.46 9.35 55.66
C MET A 11 24.31 8.87 54.77
N ARG A 12 23.12 9.48 54.90
CA ARG A 12 22.05 9.36 53.89
C ARG A 12 22.49 10.17 52.67
N LYS A 13 22.86 9.48 51.59
CA LYS A 13 22.98 10.09 50.25
C LYS A 13 21.57 10.47 49.79
N SER A 14 21.25 11.77 49.84
CA SER A 14 20.10 12.35 49.16
C SER A 14 20.31 12.23 47.65
N LEU A 15 19.67 11.24 47.04
CA LEU A 15 19.60 11.12 45.59
C LEU A 15 18.41 11.96 45.12
N LEU A 16 18.67 13.20 44.71
CA LEU A 16 17.74 13.99 43.92
C LEU A 16 17.56 13.26 42.57
N ILE A 17 16.51 12.43 42.49
CA ILE A 17 16.04 11.91 41.21
C ILE A 17 15.34 13.09 40.54
N SER A 18 16.10 13.81 39.71
CA SER A 18 15.56 14.77 38.76
C SER A 18 14.70 13.97 37.79
N CYS A 19 13.39 13.96 38.02
CA CYS A 19 12.40 13.40 37.12
C CYS A 19 12.39 14.27 35.87
N VAL A 20 13.24 13.92 34.90
CA VAL A 20 13.07 14.32 33.51
C VAL A 20 11.79 13.63 33.08
N ALA A 21 10.66 14.34 33.20
CA ALA A 21 9.44 13.95 32.54
C ALA A 21 9.80 13.83 31.06
N LEU A 22 9.79 12.60 30.55
CA LEU A 22 9.73 12.31 29.13
C LEU A 22 8.51 13.06 28.62
N LEU A 23 8.75 14.26 28.09
CA LEU A 23 7.82 14.91 27.20
C LEU A 23 7.76 13.96 26.00
N SER A 24 6.76 13.07 25.97
CA SER A 24 6.45 12.31 24.77
C SER A 24 5.97 13.33 23.75
N ALA A 25 6.92 13.96 23.06
CA ALA A 25 6.65 14.71 21.86
C ALA A 25 5.86 13.76 20.97
N ALA A 26 4.63 14.17 20.62
CA ALA A 26 3.89 13.47 19.59
C ALA A 26 4.82 13.31 18.37
N PRO A 27 4.92 12.11 17.80
CA PRO A 27 5.81 11.87 16.66
C PRO A 27 5.52 12.92 15.59
N SER A 28 6.58 13.51 15.02
CA SER A 28 6.48 14.51 13.96
C SER A 28 5.57 13.97 12.87
N TYR A 29 4.36 14.53 12.78
CA TYR A 29 3.23 13.89 12.15
C TYR A 29 3.46 13.71 10.64
N ALA A 30 3.51 12.46 10.20
CA ALA A 30 2.87 12.13 8.92
C ALA A 30 1.46 12.73 8.95
N GLU A 31 0.99 13.36 7.87
CA GLU A 31 -0.38 13.92 7.84
C GLU A 31 -1.38 12.93 8.44
N GLU A 32 -2.16 13.34 9.43
CA GLU A 32 -3.20 12.50 10.02
C GLU A 32 -4.55 12.75 9.36
N ILE A 33 -5.32 11.68 9.19
CA ILE A 33 -6.70 11.73 8.72
C ILE A 33 -7.63 11.53 9.91
N THR A 34 -8.70 12.32 9.97
CA THR A 34 -9.81 12.08 10.91
C THR A 34 -10.71 10.99 10.40
N ILE A 35 -10.89 9.97 11.23
CA ILE A 35 -11.79 8.85 10.95
C ILE A 35 -13.19 9.14 11.49
N ALA A 36 -13.25 9.65 12.72
CA ALA A 36 -14.49 10.02 13.39
C ALA A 36 -14.20 11.11 14.42
N GLU A 37 -15.20 11.92 14.73
CA GLU A 37 -15.11 12.93 15.79
C GLU A 37 -16.48 13.20 16.41
N SER A 38 -16.48 13.75 17.61
CA SER A 38 -17.71 14.20 18.27
C SER A 38 -18.37 15.31 17.47
N SER A 39 -19.63 15.10 17.10
CA SER A 39 -20.46 16.11 16.44
C SER A 39 -21.91 16.02 16.92
N PRO A 40 -22.44 17.03 17.65
CA PRO A 40 -21.71 18.15 18.24
C PRO A 40 -20.86 17.73 19.45
N ASN A 41 -19.94 18.59 19.86
CA ASN A 41 -19.26 18.47 21.16
C ASN A 41 -20.26 18.57 22.31
N LEU A 42 -19.96 17.90 23.42
CA LEU A 42 -20.73 18.04 24.65
C LEU A 42 -20.47 19.42 25.26
N VAL A 43 -21.52 20.14 25.62
CA VAL A 43 -21.44 21.47 26.24
C VAL A 43 -22.27 21.52 27.51
N ALA A 44 -21.69 21.98 28.62
CA ALA A 44 -22.41 22.19 29.87
C ALA A 44 -23.31 23.42 29.79
N THR A 45 -24.61 23.24 30.03
CA THR A 45 -25.59 24.34 30.09
C THR A 45 -25.71 24.97 31.49
N SER A 46 -25.28 24.22 32.52
CA SER A 46 -25.26 24.63 33.93
C SER A 46 -24.18 23.86 34.69
N ALA A 47 -24.09 24.05 36.01
CA ALA A 47 -23.18 23.29 36.89
C ALA A 47 -23.69 21.89 37.27
N ALA A 48 -24.87 21.48 36.78
CA ALA A 48 -25.42 20.15 37.03
C ALA A 48 -24.58 19.05 36.35
N GLY A 49 -24.63 17.85 36.92
CA GLY A 49 -24.00 16.67 36.33
C GLY A 49 -24.71 16.25 35.04
N ILE A 50 -23.92 15.79 34.06
CA ILE A 50 -24.35 15.28 32.77
C ILE A 50 -23.99 13.80 32.72
N ASN A 51 -24.95 12.95 32.34
CA ASN A 51 -24.72 11.56 31.98
C ASN A 51 -25.20 11.37 30.55
N THR A 52 -24.30 10.97 29.65
CA THR A 52 -24.62 10.79 28.24
C THR A 52 -23.76 9.69 27.64
N SER A 53 -24.06 9.31 26.40
CA SER A 53 -23.22 8.41 25.61
C SER A 53 -22.97 9.01 24.23
N GLN A 54 -21.81 8.72 23.68
CA GLN A 54 -21.49 8.97 22.27
C GLN A 54 -20.98 7.67 21.64
N SER A 55 -20.97 7.59 20.31
CA SER A 55 -20.48 6.43 19.57
C SER A 55 -19.33 6.84 18.68
N ILE A 56 -18.27 6.03 18.68
CA ILE A 56 -17.19 6.10 17.70
C ILE A 56 -17.53 5.08 16.61
N ASP A 57 -18.03 5.56 15.49
CA ASP A 57 -18.51 4.71 14.40
C ASP A 57 -17.40 4.46 13.38
N LEU A 58 -17.04 3.19 13.19
CA LEU A 58 -16.04 2.75 12.22
C LEU A 58 -16.67 2.05 11.03
N GLN A 59 -16.23 2.38 9.82
CA GLN A 59 -16.51 1.56 8.64
C GLN A 59 -15.67 0.28 8.70
N LYS A 60 -16.18 -0.79 8.06
CA LYS A 60 -15.46 -2.06 7.97
C LYS A 60 -14.06 -1.86 7.37
N GLY A 61 -13.05 -2.44 8.01
CA GLY A 61 -11.64 -2.31 7.67
C GLY A 61 -10.93 -1.21 8.45
N GLN A 62 -11.63 -0.16 8.91
CA GLN A 62 -11.02 0.93 9.67
C GLN A 62 -10.57 0.50 11.07
N GLU A 63 -11.19 -0.52 11.65
CA GLU A 63 -10.82 -1.10 12.94
C GLU A 63 -9.42 -1.74 12.94
N LYS A 64 -8.87 -2.02 11.75
CA LYS A 64 -7.53 -2.60 11.57
C LYS A 64 -6.45 -1.55 11.32
N LEU A 65 -6.83 -0.28 11.21
CA LEU A 65 -5.90 0.82 11.05
C LEU A 65 -5.14 1.09 12.35
N GLN A 66 -4.03 1.81 12.24
CA GLN A 66 -3.39 2.39 13.39
C GLN A 66 -4.20 3.59 13.86
N LEU A 67 -4.80 3.50 15.05
CA LEU A 67 -5.79 4.46 15.53
C LEU A 67 -5.31 5.20 16.78
N TYR A 68 -5.49 6.51 16.77
CA TYR A 68 -5.22 7.40 17.89
C TYR A 68 -6.50 8.14 18.28
N LEU A 69 -6.92 7.98 19.53
CA LEU A 69 -8.08 8.69 20.07
C LEU A 69 -7.60 9.84 20.94
N THR A 70 -7.97 11.05 20.55
CA THR A 70 -7.74 12.26 21.32
C THR A 70 -9.03 12.71 21.96
N TYR A 71 -9.00 12.85 23.28
CA TYR A 71 -10.06 13.50 24.04
C TYR A 71 -9.69 14.96 24.29
N TYR A 72 -10.69 15.84 24.28
CA TYR A 72 -10.56 17.27 24.56
C TYR A 72 -11.48 17.64 25.73
N ASN A 73 -10.94 18.34 26.72
CA ASN A 73 -11.68 18.81 27.88
C ASN A 73 -11.48 20.33 28.00
N GLY A 74 -12.37 21.10 27.38
CA GLY A 74 -12.21 22.53 27.12
C GLY A 74 -11.23 22.84 25.99
N ASP A 75 -11.08 24.12 25.68
CA ASP A 75 -10.10 24.65 24.73
C ASP A 75 -9.67 26.07 25.15
N ALA A 76 -8.94 26.82 24.31
CA ALA A 76 -8.50 28.18 24.66
C ALA A 76 -9.66 29.14 25.03
N THR A 77 -10.86 28.88 24.52
CA THR A 77 -12.06 29.72 24.66
C THR A 77 -13.14 29.12 25.56
N ALA A 78 -13.11 27.79 25.78
CA ALA A 78 -14.07 27.06 26.59
C ALA A 78 -13.44 26.46 27.86
N PRO A 79 -14.11 26.54 29.03
CA PRO A 79 -13.63 25.90 30.24
C PRO A 79 -13.67 24.37 30.13
N SER A 80 -12.88 23.71 30.98
CA SER A 80 -12.88 22.25 31.11
C SER A 80 -13.97 21.80 32.10
N PHE A 81 -14.53 20.62 31.89
CA PHE A 81 -15.24 19.88 32.93
C PHE A 81 -14.28 19.61 34.11
N LYS A 82 -14.78 19.82 35.33
CA LYS A 82 -14.04 19.61 36.58
C LYS A 82 -14.05 18.16 37.01
N THR A 83 -15.14 17.47 36.74
CA THR A 83 -15.27 16.03 36.86
C THR A 83 -15.57 15.49 35.48
N LEU A 84 -14.80 14.50 35.05
CA LEU A 84 -15.01 13.78 33.79
C LEU A 84 -14.68 12.31 34.02
N ARG A 85 -15.62 11.42 33.66
CA ARG A 85 -15.44 9.97 33.65
C ARG A 85 -15.88 9.47 32.28
N ILE A 86 -14.98 8.78 31.60
CA ILE A 86 -15.23 8.17 30.29
C ILE A 86 -14.98 6.68 30.45
N SER A 87 -16.00 5.88 30.13
CA SER A 87 -15.92 4.42 30.18
C SER A 87 -16.41 3.83 28.88
N SER A 88 -15.85 2.67 28.52
CA SER A 88 -16.26 1.87 27.38
C SER A 88 -16.01 0.41 27.71
N SER A 89 -16.64 -0.51 26.97
CA SER A 89 -16.39 -1.93 27.11
C SER A 89 -15.01 -2.37 26.58
N SER A 90 -14.41 -1.58 25.68
CA SER A 90 -13.16 -1.95 25.01
C SER A 90 -12.04 -0.91 25.13
N LEU A 91 -12.34 0.31 25.60
CA LEU A 91 -11.33 1.35 25.85
C LEU A 91 -10.97 1.48 27.33
N PRO A 92 -9.74 1.91 27.66
CA PRO A 92 -9.35 2.24 29.02
C PRO A 92 -10.26 3.30 29.65
N TYR A 93 -10.47 3.19 30.97
CA TYR A 93 -11.20 4.20 31.73
C TYR A 93 -10.38 5.50 31.82
N VAL A 94 -10.98 6.62 31.40
CA VAL A 94 -10.33 7.94 31.41
C VAL A 94 -11.04 8.86 32.38
N THR A 95 -10.25 9.64 33.11
CA THR A 95 -10.74 10.69 34.01
C THR A 95 -10.12 12.03 33.68
N GLU A 96 -10.61 13.14 34.27
CA GLU A 96 -9.98 14.46 34.13
C GLU A 96 -8.49 14.46 34.49
N GLN A 97 -8.02 13.52 35.32
CA GLN A 97 -6.62 13.43 35.72
C GLN A 97 -5.68 13.13 34.54
N ALA A 98 -6.17 12.41 33.51
CA ALA A 98 -5.38 12.07 32.33
C ALA A 98 -4.95 13.30 31.51
N PHE A 99 -5.67 14.41 31.64
CA PHE A 99 -5.39 15.66 30.95
C PHE A 99 -4.30 16.47 31.67
N GLY A 100 -4.09 16.23 32.97
CA GLY A 100 -3.11 16.97 33.77
C GLY A 100 -3.35 18.49 33.71
N LYS A 101 -2.38 19.22 33.17
CA LYS A 101 -2.49 20.68 32.91
C LYS A 101 -2.92 21.01 31.49
N GLU A 102 -2.93 20.01 30.61
CA GLU A 102 -3.32 20.15 29.22
C GLU A 102 -4.84 20.11 29.08
N LYS A 103 -5.34 20.52 27.92
CA LYS A 103 -6.76 20.42 27.56
C LYS A 103 -7.07 19.24 26.64
N SER A 104 -6.06 18.44 26.31
CA SER A 104 -6.21 17.25 25.50
C SER A 104 -5.40 16.08 26.06
N PHE A 105 -5.85 14.87 25.76
CA PHE A 105 -5.18 13.63 26.07
C PHE A 105 -5.33 12.68 24.89
N THR A 106 -4.23 12.12 24.41
CA THR A 106 -4.20 11.21 23.25
C THR A 106 -3.72 9.84 23.69
N THR A 107 -4.41 8.80 23.23
CA THR A 107 -4.03 7.41 23.45
C THR A 107 -4.10 6.62 22.16
N ASN A 108 -3.19 5.66 22.00
CA ASN A 108 -3.28 4.65 20.95
C ASN A 108 -4.43 3.69 21.32
N VAL A 109 -5.34 3.45 20.38
CA VAL A 109 -6.50 2.55 20.52
C VAL A 109 -6.55 1.50 19.41
N THR A 110 -5.40 1.26 18.77
CA THR A 110 -5.27 0.29 17.68
C THR A 110 -5.67 -1.10 18.16
N GLY A 111 -6.68 -1.68 17.52
CA GLY A 111 -7.22 -3.00 17.88
C GLY A 111 -8.21 -3.01 19.05
N ASP A 112 -8.46 -1.88 19.70
CA ASP A 112 -9.43 -1.78 20.81
C ASP A 112 -10.86 -1.50 20.34
N LEU A 113 -11.04 -1.02 19.10
CA LEU A 113 -12.34 -0.69 18.53
C LEU A 113 -12.77 -1.76 17.52
N GLY A 114 -14.07 -2.07 17.47
CA GLY A 114 -14.69 -2.89 16.45
C GLY A 114 -15.25 -2.06 15.29
N TRP A 115 -15.58 -2.71 14.17
CA TRP A 115 -16.38 -2.07 13.12
C TRP A 115 -17.80 -1.77 13.61
N GLY A 116 -18.42 -0.73 13.07
CA GLY A 116 -19.71 -0.22 13.55
C GLY A 116 -19.55 0.70 14.76
N GLY A 117 -20.57 0.74 15.62
CA GLY A 117 -20.63 1.70 16.73
C GLY A 117 -19.93 1.21 18.00
N ASN A 118 -18.96 1.99 18.46
CA ASN A 118 -18.24 1.76 19.71
C ASN A 118 -18.68 2.79 20.74
N GLN A 119 -19.51 2.37 21.70
CA GLN A 119 -20.09 3.30 22.67
C GLN A 119 -19.07 3.75 23.72
N ILE A 120 -19.06 5.05 23.99
CA ILE A 120 -18.42 5.65 25.15
C ILE A 120 -19.49 6.27 26.04
N LEU A 121 -19.44 5.95 27.33
CA LEU A 121 -20.29 6.52 28.37
C LEU A 121 -19.54 7.65 29.05
N ILE A 122 -20.18 8.81 29.17
CA ILE A 122 -19.59 10.04 29.67
C ILE A 122 -20.42 10.54 30.86
N THR A 123 -19.77 10.64 32.01
CA THR A 123 -20.29 11.36 33.17
C THR A 123 -19.42 12.58 33.40
N ALA A 124 -20.02 13.77 33.39
CA ALA A 124 -19.27 15.03 33.47
C ALA A 124 -19.97 16.06 34.35
N GLN A 125 -19.19 16.91 35.03
CA GLN A 125 -19.71 18.06 35.78
C GLN A 125 -18.71 19.21 35.73
N GLY A 126 -19.18 20.43 35.50
CA GLY A 126 -18.32 21.59 35.31
C GLY A 126 -19.10 22.89 35.17
N PRO A 127 -18.42 24.04 35.06
CA PRO A 127 -19.09 25.32 34.88
C PRO A 127 -19.88 25.38 33.57
N LYS A 128 -20.88 26.26 33.49
CA LYS A 128 -21.59 26.58 32.25
C LYS A 128 -20.58 26.94 31.16
N GLY A 129 -20.76 26.37 29.97
CA GLY A 129 -19.88 26.51 28.82
C GLY A 129 -18.72 25.53 28.78
N ALA A 130 -18.56 24.64 29.77
CA ALA A 130 -17.53 23.61 29.71
C ALA A 130 -17.76 22.67 28.53
N THR A 131 -16.70 22.33 27.80
CA THR A 131 -16.80 21.50 26.60
C THR A 131 -16.04 20.19 26.73
N PHE A 132 -16.57 19.16 26.08
CA PHE A 132 -15.89 17.89 25.88
C PHE A 132 -16.09 17.42 24.45
N GLY A 133 -15.03 16.93 23.84
CA GLY A 133 -15.05 16.34 22.52
C GLY A 133 -14.01 15.24 22.38
N TRP A 134 -14.08 14.51 21.28
CA TRP A 134 -13.09 13.51 20.93
C TRP A 134 -12.90 13.48 19.42
N ARG A 135 -11.71 13.04 19.01
CA ARG A 135 -11.32 12.88 17.62
C ARG A 135 -10.49 11.62 17.48
N LEU A 136 -10.90 10.74 16.58
CA LEU A 136 -10.18 9.55 16.20
C LEU A 136 -9.41 9.82 14.91
N THR A 137 -8.11 9.58 14.92
CA THR A 137 -7.22 9.79 13.77
C THR A 137 -6.42 8.55 13.42
N THR A 138 -5.92 8.52 12.19
CA THR A 138 -4.94 7.55 11.70
C THR A 138 -3.87 8.30 10.89
N PRO A 139 -2.63 7.80 10.83
CA PRO A 139 -1.66 8.25 9.83
C PRO A 139 -2.22 8.10 8.41
N LYS A 140 -1.98 9.08 7.54
CA LYS A 140 -2.37 9.04 6.13
C LYS A 140 -1.58 7.94 5.39
N PRO A 141 -2.25 7.04 4.65
CA PRO A 141 -1.57 6.12 3.75
C PRO A 141 -0.95 6.89 2.59
N LEU A 142 0.24 6.47 2.14
CA LEU A 142 0.93 7.08 1.01
C LEU A 142 1.67 6.03 0.21
N ILE A 143 1.40 5.92 -1.09
CA ILE A 143 2.23 5.17 -2.02
C ILE A 143 3.37 6.05 -2.54
N THR A 144 4.57 5.48 -2.63
CA THR A 144 5.80 6.22 -2.98
C THR A 144 6.47 5.70 -4.23
N SER A 145 6.36 4.40 -4.53
CA SER A 145 6.93 3.82 -5.74
C SER A 145 6.22 2.54 -6.18
N VAL A 146 6.41 2.19 -7.45
CA VAL A 146 6.00 0.90 -8.01
C VAL A 146 7.20 0.20 -8.62
N SER A 147 7.24 -1.13 -8.53
CA SER A 147 8.32 -1.93 -9.09
C SER A 147 7.79 -3.26 -9.63
N PRO A 148 8.04 -3.59 -10.90
CA PRO A 148 8.72 -2.76 -11.91
C PRO A 148 7.87 -1.57 -12.41
N GLU A 149 8.52 -0.52 -12.93
CA GLU A 149 7.83 0.65 -13.53
C GLU A 149 7.19 0.35 -14.90
N ALA A 150 7.65 -0.72 -15.56
CA ALA A 150 7.07 -1.25 -16.78
C ALA A 150 6.69 -2.71 -16.56
N VAL A 151 5.40 -3.04 -16.73
CA VAL A 151 4.87 -4.35 -16.35
C VAL A 151 3.88 -4.88 -17.40
N GLY A 152 3.91 -6.18 -17.65
CA GLY A 152 2.94 -6.84 -18.53
C GLY A 152 1.64 -7.20 -17.83
N ALA A 153 0.59 -7.36 -18.61
CA ALA A 153 -0.65 -7.97 -18.13
C ALA A 153 -0.37 -9.35 -17.49
N GLY A 154 -1.09 -9.67 -16.41
CA GLY A 154 -0.94 -10.91 -15.65
C GLY A 154 0.33 -11.01 -14.80
N SER A 155 1.26 -10.05 -14.90
CA SER A 155 2.49 -10.03 -14.11
C SER A 155 2.24 -9.51 -12.69
N THR A 156 3.22 -9.70 -11.81
CA THR A 156 3.17 -9.16 -10.45
C THR A 156 3.76 -7.74 -10.41
N LEU A 157 3.15 -6.87 -9.61
CA LEU A 157 3.60 -5.50 -9.37
C LEU A 157 3.68 -5.26 -7.85
N ALA A 158 4.83 -4.80 -7.37
CA ALA A 158 5.00 -4.33 -6.01
C ALA A 158 4.75 -2.81 -5.94
N ILE A 159 3.99 -2.37 -4.95
CA ILE A 159 3.67 -0.97 -4.66
C ILE A 159 4.19 -0.69 -3.26
N ASN A 160 5.17 0.20 -3.13
CA ASN A 160 5.76 0.56 -1.84
C ASN A 160 5.15 1.85 -1.32
N GLY A 161 5.13 2.01 -0.01
CA GLY A 161 4.56 3.17 0.65
C GLY A 161 4.72 3.15 2.16
N THR A 162 3.89 3.93 2.83
CA THR A 162 3.80 4.02 4.29
C THR A 162 2.34 4.01 4.74
N ASN A 163 2.10 3.50 5.95
CA ASN A 163 0.77 3.43 6.58
C ASN A 163 -0.28 2.72 5.71
N LEU A 164 0.15 1.79 4.86
CA LEU A 164 -0.75 1.01 4.03
C LEU A 164 -1.55 0.01 4.89
N CYS A 165 -2.73 -0.40 4.42
CA CYS A 165 -3.50 -1.43 5.12
C CYS A 165 -2.76 -2.76 5.03
N ALA A 166 -2.46 -3.38 6.18
CA ALA A 166 -1.74 -4.66 6.20
C ALA A 166 -2.63 -5.85 5.79
N ASP A 167 -3.96 -5.71 5.85
CA ASP A 167 -4.88 -6.73 5.35
C ASP A 167 -5.11 -6.56 3.84
N PRO A 168 -4.76 -7.56 3.01
CA PRO A 168 -5.02 -7.53 1.57
C PRO A 168 -6.49 -7.23 1.21
N ALA A 169 -7.45 -7.68 2.01
CA ALA A 169 -8.88 -7.55 1.72
C ALA A 169 -9.39 -6.11 1.86
N ASP A 170 -8.69 -5.26 2.63
CA ASP A 170 -9.08 -3.86 2.83
C ASP A 170 -8.39 -2.91 1.86
N ASN A 171 -7.52 -3.42 0.98
CA ASN A 171 -6.85 -2.65 -0.06
C ASN A 171 -7.62 -2.74 -1.39
N GLN A 172 -7.89 -1.59 -1.99
CA GLN A 172 -8.41 -1.47 -3.35
C GLN A 172 -7.33 -0.86 -4.23
N VAL A 173 -6.81 -1.67 -5.15
CA VAL A 173 -5.81 -1.24 -6.13
C VAL A 173 -6.42 -1.25 -7.51
N SER A 174 -6.25 -0.17 -8.26
CA SER A 174 -6.60 -0.12 -9.68
C SER A 174 -5.39 0.23 -10.53
N ILE A 175 -5.23 -0.48 -11.64
CA ILE A 175 -4.19 -0.26 -12.64
C ILE A 175 -4.89 0.16 -13.93
N ASN A 176 -4.63 1.39 -14.36
CA ASN A 176 -5.26 2.03 -15.51
C ASN A 176 -6.80 1.98 -15.45
N GLY A 177 -7.36 2.25 -14.26
CA GLY A 177 -8.79 2.20 -14.00
C GLY A 177 -9.41 0.79 -13.95
N LYS A 178 -8.59 -0.27 -13.97
CA LYS A 178 -9.04 -1.66 -13.82
C LYS A 178 -8.63 -2.21 -12.46
N GLN A 179 -9.57 -2.84 -11.75
CA GLN A 179 -9.30 -3.42 -10.45
C GLN A 179 -8.22 -4.52 -10.55
N ALA A 180 -7.14 -4.36 -9.79
CA ALA A 180 -6.07 -5.33 -9.66
C ALA A 180 -6.35 -6.29 -8.50
N GLN A 181 -5.93 -7.54 -8.64
CA GLN A 181 -6.00 -8.50 -7.55
C GLN A 181 -4.87 -8.22 -6.55
N VAL A 182 -5.20 -7.96 -5.30
CA VAL A 182 -4.20 -7.86 -4.22
C VAL A 182 -3.79 -9.27 -3.79
N VAL A 183 -2.49 -9.56 -3.87
CA VAL A 183 -1.89 -10.85 -3.54
C VAL A 183 -1.42 -10.87 -2.09
N SER A 184 -0.76 -9.80 -1.65
CA SER A 184 -0.31 -9.62 -0.27
C SER A 184 -0.21 -8.14 0.08
N ALA A 185 -0.27 -7.82 1.36
CA ALA A 185 -0.14 -6.46 1.85
C ALA A 185 0.58 -6.45 3.21
N THR A 186 1.26 -5.34 3.48
CA THR A 186 1.92 -4.97 4.72
C THR A 186 1.76 -3.45 4.88
N SER A 187 2.18 -2.87 6.01
CA SER A 187 2.12 -1.42 6.21
C SER A 187 3.01 -0.60 5.28
N THR A 188 3.95 -1.25 4.56
CA THR A 188 4.91 -0.59 3.68
C THR A 188 4.94 -1.10 2.24
N GLN A 189 4.23 -2.20 1.93
CA GLN A 189 4.19 -2.78 0.60
C GLN A 189 2.89 -3.53 0.32
N ILE A 190 2.34 -3.32 -0.87
CA ILE A 190 1.24 -4.10 -1.45
C ILE A 190 1.75 -4.78 -2.71
N VAL A 191 1.46 -6.07 -2.87
CA VAL A 191 1.78 -6.83 -4.08
C VAL A 191 0.47 -7.14 -4.79
N VAL A 192 0.39 -6.84 -6.08
CA VAL A 192 -0.80 -7.05 -6.91
C VAL A 192 -0.50 -7.80 -8.19
N LYS A 193 -1.52 -8.40 -8.79
CA LYS A 193 -1.48 -8.93 -10.15
C LYS A 193 -2.09 -7.92 -11.13
N VAL A 194 -1.36 -7.60 -12.20
CA VAL A 194 -1.83 -6.68 -13.24
C VAL A 194 -2.99 -7.30 -14.00
N PRO A 195 -4.16 -6.63 -14.12
CA PRO A 195 -5.30 -7.15 -14.87
C PRO A 195 -4.98 -7.40 -16.34
N GLU A 196 -5.55 -8.45 -16.92
CA GLU A 196 -5.48 -8.71 -18.37
C GLU A 196 -6.12 -7.59 -19.20
N THR A 197 -7.06 -6.87 -18.60
CA THR A 197 -7.80 -5.77 -19.22
C THR A 197 -7.15 -4.40 -19.02
N ALA A 198 -5.95 -4.32 -18.44
CA ALA A 198 -5.30 -3.06 -18.09
C ALA A 198 -4.88 -2.21 -19.33
N GLY A 199 -4.86 -2.82 -20.52
CA GLY A 199 -4.47 -2.16 -21.76
C GLY A 199 -2.94 -2.18 -21.96
N ASN A 200 -2.41 -1.16 -22.64
CA ASN A 200 -0.99 -0.97 -22.89
C ASN A 200 -0.62 0.52 -22.90
N GLY A 201 0.67 0.84 -22.84
CA GLY A 201 1.18 2.21 -22.86
C GLY A 201 1.17 2.87 -21.47
N PRO A 202 1.23 4.22 -21.42
CA PRO A 202 1.19 4.97 -20.16
C PRO A 202 -0.11 4.70 -19.39
N GLY A 203 0.02 4.41 -18.12
CA GLY A 203 -1.08 4.12 -17.21
C GLY A 203 -0.84 4.73 -15.83
N SER A 204 -1.69 4.35 -14.88
CA SER A 204 -1.53 4.76 -13.49
C SER A 204 -1.96 3.66 -12.53
N VAL A 205 -1.37 3.68 -11.36
CA VAL A 205 -1.71 2.83 -10.21
C VAL A 205 -2.35 3.74 -9.18
N THR A 206 -3.57 3.42 -8.75
CA THR A 206 -4.26 4.10 -7.64
C THR A 206 -4.50 3.10 -6.53
N VAL A 207 -4.29 3.52 -5.28
CA VAL A 207 -4.47 2.66 -4.11
C VAL A 207 -5.34 3.39 -3.09
N SER A 208 -6.32 2.69 -2.54
CA SER A 208 -6.97 3.08 -1.29
C SER A 208 -6.99 1.90 -0.31
N GLY A 209 -6.94 2.20 0.99
CA GLY A 209 -6.96 1.21 2.06
C GLY A 209 -7.97 1.60 3.12
N ALA A 210 -8.90 0.69 3.47
CA ALA A 210 -9.98 0.95 4.44
C ALA A 210 -10.77 2.24 4.14
N GLY A 211 -10.97 2.55 2.86
CA GLY A 211 -11.68 3.75 2.39
C GLY A 211 -10.82 5.02 2.31
N LEU A 212 -9.53 4.97 2.66
CA LEU A 212 -8.62 6.11 2.64
C LEU A 212 -7.76 6.08 1.37
N ASP A 213 -7.69 7.21 0.65
CA ASP A 213 -6.83 7.35 -0.53
C ASP A 213 -5.35 7.35 -0.13
N ALA A 214 -4.57 6.44 -0.73
CA ALA A 214 -3.13 6.36 -0.57
C ALA A 214 -2.37 7.05 -1.71
N GLY A 215 -3.06 7.49 -2.76
CA GLY A 215 -2.52 8.26 -3.86
C GLY A 215 -2.45 7.52 -5.19
N LYS A 216 -1.73 8.15 -6.13
CA LYS A 216 -1.63 7.72 -7.54
C LYS A 216 -0.19 7.81 -8.04
N LEU A 217 0.29 6.77 -8.69
CA LEU A 217 1.62 6.71 -9.32
C LEU A 217 1.51 6.39 -10.81
N PRO A 218 2.40 6.92 -11.67
CA PRO A 218 2.48 6.54 -13.06
C PRO A 218 3.05 5.12 -13.21
N ILE A 219 2.68 4.44 -14.30
CA ILE A 219 3.27 3.15 -14.69
C ILE A 219 3.22 3.00 -16.21
N THR A 220 4.05 2.14 -16.79
CA THR A 220 3.94 1.70 -18.18
C THR A 220 3.41 0.27 -18.24
N ILE A 221 2.39 0.02 -19.05
CA ILE A 221 1.84 -1.32 -19.27
C ILE A 221 2.37 -1.86 -20.60
N ASN A 222 3.14 -2.95 -20.55
CA ASN A 222 3.66 -3.61 -21.72
C ASN A 222 2.51 -4.30 -22.47
N GLY A 223 2.34 -3.93 -23.74
CA GLY A 223 1.35 -4.57 -24.61
C GLY A 223 1.69 -6.03 -24.86
N VAL A 224 0.65 -6.86 -24.99
CA VAL A 224 0.82 -8.27 -25.34
C VAL A 224 1.12 -8.38 -26.84
N PRO A 225 2.25 -8.98 -27.25
CA PRO A 225 2.60 -9.10 -28.66
C PRO A 225 1.57 -9.91 -29.44
N TYR A 226 1.20 -9.44 -30.63
CA TYR A 226 0.33 -10.17 -31.55
C TYR A 226 1.03 -10.38 -32.88
N LEU A 227 1.07 -11.62 -33.34
CA LEU A 227 1.72 -12.00 -34.58
C LEU A 227 0.66 -12.10 -35.68
N LYS A 228 0.59 -11.11 -36.57
CA LYS A 228 -0.45 -11.05 -37.62
C LYS A 228 -0.08 -11.94 -38.81
N SER A 229 1.14 -11.81 -39.31
CA SER A 229 1.60 -12.54 -40.50
C SER A 229 3.12 -12.65 -40.59
N LEU A 230 3.59 -13.53 -41.48
CA LEU A 230 4.99 -13.63 -41.88
C LEU A 230 5.14 -13.15 -43.32
N SER A 231 6.30 -12.57 -43.66
CA SER A 231 6.68 -12.30 -45.05
C SER A 231 6.88 -13.60 -45.85
N ALA A 232 7.25 -14.69 -45.17
CA ALA A 232 7.36 -16.03 -45.73
C ALA A 232 7.07 -17.10 -44.67
N THR A 233 6.30 -18.13 -45.03
CA THR A 233 6.04 -19.30 -44.17
C THR A 233 7.10 -20.40 -44.37
N TRP A 234 8.04 -20.20 -45.30
CA TRP A 234 9.19 -21.06 -45.50
C TRP A 234 10.39 -20.20 -45.90
N ALA A 235 11.56 -20.46 -45.31
CA ALA A 235 12.80 -19.76 -45.67
C ALA A 235 14.05 -20.61 -45.33
N TRP A 236 15.13 -20.37 -46.08
CA TRP A 236 16.44 -20.98 -45.82
C TRP A 236 17.01 -20.56 -44.47
N LEU A 237 17.95 -21.34 -43.93
CA LEU A 237 18.73 -20.95 -42.75
C LEU A 237 19.40 -19.58 -42.97
N ASN A 238 19.42 -18.74 -41.92
CA ASN A 238 19.91 -17.35 -41.96
C ASN A 238 19.17 -16.40 -42.92
N ALA A 239 18.14 -16.84 -43.65
CA ALA A 239 17.33 -15.93 -44.44
C ALA A 239 16.55 -14.98 -43.51
N PRO A 240 16.40 -13.70 -43.89
CA PRO A 240 15.59 -12.76 -43.13
C PRO A 240 14.10 -13.05 -43.35
N VAL A 241 13.33 -13.06 -42.27
CA VAL A 241 11.87 -13.16 -42.27
C VAL A 241 11.31 -12.05 -41.41
N THR A 242 10.26 -11.39 -41.92
CA THR A 242 9.57 -10.32 -41.20
C THR A 242 8.27 -10.84 -40.60
N ILE A 243 8.13 -10.70 -39.29
CA ILE A 243 6.85 -10.84 -38.60
C ILE A 243 6.17 -9.47 -38.64
N THR A 244 4.95 -9.39 -39.18
CA THR A 244 4.09 -8.21 -39.03
C THR A 244 3.10 -8.45 -37.90
N GLY A 245 2.82 -7.42 -37.09
CA GLY A 245 1.98 -7.57 -35.91
C GLY A 245 1.81 -6.29 -35.11
N GLU A 246 1.65 -6.44 -33.80
CA GLU A 246 1.40 -5.35 -32.84
C GLU A 246 2.21 -5.56 -31.56
N ASN A 247 2.51 -4.47 -30.85
CA ASN A 247 3.16 -4.44 -29.53
C ASN A 247 4.57 -5.04 -29.50
N PHE A 248 5.36 -4.86 -30.56
CA PHE A 248 6.74 -5.36 -30.60
C PHE A 248 7.78 -4.45 -29.95
N GLY A 249 7.39 -3.21 -29.62
CA GLY A 249 8.29 -2.20 -29.09
C GLY A 249 9.23 -1.65 -30.17
N THR A 250 10.37 -1.09 -29.76
CA THR A 250 11.34 -0.45 -30.66
C THR A 250 12.78 -0.91 -30.41
N ASN A 251 13.03 -1.70 -29.37
CA ASN A 251 14.36 -2.14 -28.98
C ASN A 251 14.52 -3.66 -29.22
N PRO A 252 15.33 -4.09 -30.20
CA PRO A 252 15.61 -5.50 -30.46
C PRO A 252 16.15 -6.29 -29.26
N ALA A 253 16.87 -5.64 -28.33
CA ALA A 253 17.41 -6.30 -27.14
C ALA A 253 16.32 -6.86 -26.22
N ASN A 254 15.11 -6.31 -26.30
CA ASN A 254 13.97 -6.73 -25.49
C ASN A 254 13.08 -7.78 -26.19
N VAL A 255 13.43 -8.17 -27.42
CA VAL A 255 12.67 -9.11 -28.23
C VAL A 255 13.43 -10.43 -28.35
N ALA A 256 12.74 -11.52 -28.06
CA ALA A 256 13.23 -12.86 -28.33
C ALA A 256 12.24 -13.59 -29.25
N VAL A 257 12.73 -14.02 -30.41
CA VAL A 257 11.99 -14.88 -31.33
C VAL A 257 12.52 -16.30 -31.19
N TYR A 258 11.63 -17.26 -31.02
CA TYR A 258 11.95 -18.68 -31.01
C TYR A 258 11.22 -19.38 -32.15
N MET A 259 11.96 -20.18 -32.91
CA MET A 259 11.42 -21.10 -33.92
C MET A 259 11.59 -22.53 -33.40
N GLY A 260 10.47 -23.13 -32.97
CA GLY A 260 10.52 -24.38 -32.21
C GLY A 260 11.24 -24.16 -30.88
N GLN A 261 12.38 -24.84 -30.71
CA GLN A 261 13.26 -24.74 -29.54
C GLN A 261 14.45 -23.78 -29.75
N LEU A 262 14.71 -23.35 -30.99
CA LEU A 262 15.88 -22.57 -31.34
C LEU A 262 15.58 -21.07 -31.23
N ARG A 263 16.50 -20.32 -30.64
CA ARG A 263 16.42 -18.86 -30.57
C ARG A 263 16.90 -18.27 -31.90
N ALA A 264 16.03 -17.49 -32.53
CA ALA A 264 16.32 -16.80 -33.77
C ALA A 264 17.00 -15.44 -33.51
N PRO A 265 18.07 -15.07 -34.24
CA PRO A 265 18.63 -13.73 -34.21
C PRO A 265 17.60 -12.69 -34.68
N VAL A 266 17.53 -11.55 -33.99
CA VAL A 266 16.63 -10.43 -34.35
C VAL A 266 17.49 -9.30 -34.92
N ASP A 267 17.22 -8.92 -36.16
CA ASP A 267 17.95 -7.87 -36.88
C ASP A 267 17.38 -6.48 -36.55
N SER A 268 16.06 -6.32 -36.57
CA SER A 268 15.40 -5.04 -36.32
C SER A 268 13.99 -5.20 -35.77
N VAL A 269 13.53 -4.17 -35.06
CA VAL A 269 12.20 -4.13 -34.44
C VAL A 269 11.60 -2.74 -34.61
N THR A 270 10.35 -2.70 -35.05
CA THR A 270 9.45 -1.55 -35.00
C THR A 270 8.20 -1.96 -34.23
N PRO A 271 7.30 -1.03 -33.84
CA PRO A 271 6.09 -1.39 -33.09
C PRO A 271 5.20 -2.44 -33.77
N THR A 272 5.32 -2.59 -35.10
CA THR A 272 4.50 -3.49 -35.93
C THR A 272 5.30 -4.51 -36.73
N GLN A 273 6.64 -4.48 -36.70
CA GLN A 273 7.48 -5.43 -37.44
C GLN A 273 8.66 -5.94 -36.63
N ILE A 274 8.94 -7.23 -36.72
CA ILE A 274 10.20 -7.83 -36.26
C ILE A 274 10.85 -8.49 -37.46
N VAL A 275 12.07 -8.09 -37.80
CA VAL A 275 12.91 -8.80 -38.78
C VAL A 275 13.83 -9.73 -38.00
N PHE A 276 13.72 -11.03 -38.25
CA PHE A 276 14.57 -12.04 -37.63
C PHE A 276 15.21 -12.94 -38.69
N ARG A 277 16.27 -13.64 -38.31
CA ARG A 277 16.96 -14.62 -39.15
C ARG A 277 16.54 -16.03 -38.77
N VAL A 278 16.24 -16.86 -39.75
CA VAL A 278 15.97 -18.29 -39.48
C VAL A 278 17.17 -18.90 -38.77
N PRO A 279 17.00 -19.49 -37.57
CA PRO A 279 18.12 -19.96 -36.77
C PRO A 279 18.80 -21.17 -37.41
N THR A 280 20.12 -21.26 -37.23
CA THR A 280 20.89 -22.48 -37.50
C THR A 280 20.70 -23.50 -36.37
N GLY A 281 20.98 -24.78 -36.62
CA GLY A 281 20.89 -25.84 -35.61
C GLY A 281 19.74 -26.82 -35.78
N PHE A 282 19.03 -26.81 -36.91
CA PHE A 282 18.04 -27.85 -37.30
C PHE A 282 18.71 -29.15 -37.84
N ASN A 283 19.99 -29.36 -37.52
CA ASN A 283 20.84 -30.34 -38.16
C ASN A 283 20.54 -31.77 -37.63
N ASN A 284 20.47 -32.75 -38.54
CA ASN A 284 20.24 -34.18 -38.30
C ASN A 284 18.78 -34.62 -37.99
N GLY A 285 17.91 -34.52 -39.00
CA GLY A 285 16.87 -35.55 -39.20
C GLY A 285 15.42 -35.11 -39.10
N THR A 286 15.13 -33.89 -38.67
CA THR A 286 13.79 -33.32 -38.81
C THR A 286 13.94 -31.98 -39.49
N TRP A 287 13.60 -31.94 -40.79
CA TRP A 287 13.26 -30.72 -41.51
C TRP A 287 12.57 -29.77 -40.53
N GLY A 288 12.98 -28.51 -40.48
CA GLY A 288 12.37 -27.54 -39.57
C GLY A 288 10.97 -27.18 -40.06
N TYR A 289 10.12 -28.19 -40.29
CA TYR A 289 8.77 -28.16 -40.82
C TYR A 289 7.81 -27.80 -39.69
N ASN A 290 6.83 -26.96 -40.01
CA ASN A 290 5.79 -26.53 -39.09
C ASN A 290 6.28 -26.12 -37.70
N GLN A 291 7.40 -25.39 -37.64
CA GLN A 291 7.96 -24.92 -36.38
C GLN A 291 7.12 -23.77 -35.84
N PRO A 292 6.70 -23.82 -34.56
CA PRO A 292 5.98 -22.72 -33.94
C PRO A 292 6.92 -21.54 -33.71
N LEU A 293 6.48 -20.36 -34.12
CA LEU A 293 7.11 -19.09 -33.79
C LEU A 293 6.50 -18.51 -32.52
N LYS A 294 7.31 -18.43 -31.48
CA LYS A 294 6.97 -17.79 -30.21
C LYS A 294 7.78 -16.52 -30.09
N VAL A 295 7.11 -15.40 -29.80
CA VAL A 295 7.78 -14.11 -29.59
C VAL A 295 7.57 -13.69 -28.15
N ILE A 296 8.63 -13.20 -27.52
CA ILE A 296 8.59 -12.58 -26.19
C ILE A 296 9.10 -11.15 -26.35
N VAL A 297 8.35 -10.17 -25.84
CA VAL A 297 8.71 -8.75 -25.87
C VAL A 297 8.60 -8.22 -24.44
N ASN A 298 9.67 -7.62 -23.91
CA ASN A 298 9.71 -7.13 -22.52
C ASN A 298 9.24 -8.19 -21.49
N GLY A 299 9.58 -9.46 -21.72
CA GLY A 299 9.14 -10.59 -20.88
C GLY A 299 7.70 -11.07 -21.12
N VAL A 300 6.91 -10.38 -21.94
CA VAL A 300 5.53 -10.75 -22.28
C VAL A 300 5.50 -11.62 -23.52
N ARG A 301 4.92 -12.81 -23.42
CA ARG A 301 4.77 -13.74 -24.54
C ARG A 301 3.65 -13.32 -25.47
N SER A 302 3.82 -13.58 -26.77
CA SER A 302 2.80 -13.35 -27.77
C SER A 302 1.50 -14.12 -27.48
N ARG A 303 0.35 -13.48 -27.70
CA ARG A 303 -0.98 -14.09 -27.49
C ARG A 303 -1.30 -15.23 -28.45
N ASN A 304 -0.59 -15.28 -29.56
CA ASN A 304 -0.72 -16.33 -30.57
C ASN A 304 0.65 -16.83 -31.03
N THR A 305 0.63 -17.81 -31.91
CA THR A 305 1.81 -18.45 -32.50
C THR A 305 1.60 -18.52 -34.01
N LEU A 306 2.62 -18.15 -34.78
CA LEU A 306 2.65 -18.42 -36.22
C LEU A 306 3.45 -19.69 -36.47
N ILE A 307 3.28 -20.29 -37.63
CA ILE A 307 4.00 -21.50 -38.02
C ILE A 307 4.84 -21.17 -39.23
N MET A 308 6.10 -21.62 -39.23
CA MET A 308 6.95 -21.55 -40.41
C MET A 308 7.81 -22.80 -40.55
N SER A 309 8.25 -23.03 -41.76
CA SER A 309 9.12 -24.14 -42.12
C SER A 309 10.51 -23.64 -42.55
N THR A 310 11.51 -24.50 -42.45
CA THR A 310 12.85 -24.25 -43.01
C THR A 310 13.47 -25.53 -43.55
N GLY A 311 14.42 -25.37 -44.46
CA GLY A 311 15.28 -26.43 -44.99
C GLY A 311 16.71 -25.91 -45.16
N ASP A 312 17.64 -26.84 -45.25
CA ASP A 312 19.00 -26.56 -45.68
C ASP A 312 19.07 -26.68 -47.22
N GLN A 313 19.98 -25.96 -47.87
CA GLN A 313 20.28 -26.22 -49.27
C GLN A 313 20.92 -27.60 -49.37
N ILE A 314 20.11 -28.64 -49.53
CA ILE A 314 20.59 -29.87 -50.15
C ILE A 314 20.84 -29.47 -51.60
N GLY A 315 22.12 -29.25 -51.92
CA GLY A 315 22.57 -29.10 -53.30
C GLY A 315 21.98 -30.23 -54.13
N ILE A 316 21.24 -29.84 -55.16
CA ILE A 316 21.05 -30.66 -56.34
C ILE A 316 22.40 -30.70 -57.07
#